data_AF-A0A945IRT3-F1
#
_entry.id   AF-A0A945IRT3-F1
#
_cell.length_a   1.000
_cell.length_b   1.000
_cell.length_c   1.000
_cell.angle_alpha   90.00
_cell.angle_beta   90.00
_cell.angle_gamma   90.00
#
_symmetry.space_group_name_H-M   'P 1'
#
loop_
_entity.id
_entity.type
_entity.pdbx_description
1 polymer ?
#
loop_
_entity_poly.entity_id
_entity_poly.type
_entity_poly.pdbx_seq_one_letter_code
_entity_poly.pdbx_strand_id
1 'polypeptide(L)'
;MNGRSAWIVVAATLTSLLFAAVSTSGGVSLWGEPQLDPTSGERAPLEIDIAFEPGEVLTAPDDARNDPIKLPEWLSAVLRVVIVVLVFVIAITLVITAWRKRPRLRWRRQSSGEGDFEVLPDISAAVVEHAAAHRAALLDGAPRNAIVQCWLRLERDVAAAGLERDPADTSLEFTERVLARYALDPQAITELTALYREARFSDHLLDESDRRAALDALERLHHALGGSTVGAAT
;
A
#
# COMPACT_ATOMS: atom_id res chain seq x y z
N MET A 1 -12.62 20.85 0.51
CA MET A 1 -12.61 19.51 -0.14
C MET A 1 -11.36 18.78 0.31
N ASN A 2 -11.52 17.79 1.18
CA ASN A 2 -10.42 17.22 1.95
C ASN A 2 -9.67 16.22 1.06
N GLY A 3 -8.34 16.33 0.97
CA GLY A 3 -7.54 15.41 0.13
C GLY A 3 -7.75 13.91 0.43
N ARG A 4 -8.28 13.60 1.62
CA ARG A 4 -8.69 12.24 2.02
C ARG A 4 -9.90 11.73 1.24
N SER A 5 -10.90 12.56 0.96
CA SER A 5 -12.03 12.17 0.11
C SER A 5 -11.63 12.10 -1.36
N ALA A 6 -10.69 12.93 -1.81
CA ALA A 6 -10.14 12.85 -3.16
C ALA A 6 -9.41 11.51 -3.39
N TRP A 7 -8.62 11.04 -2.42
CA TRP A 7 -7.93 9.75 -2.53
C TRP A 7 -8.85 8.54 -2.45
N ILE A 8 -9.91 8.59 -1.64
CA ILE A 8 -10.94 7.54 -1.59
C ILE A 8 -11.72 7.51 -2.91
N VAL A 9 -12.07 8.67 -3.47
CA VAL A 9 -12.73 8.75 -4.78
C VAL A 9 -11.81 8.24 -5.88
N VAL A 10 -10.52 8.59 -5.87
CA VAL A 10 -9.55 8.09 -6.85
C VAL A 10 -9.42 6.57 -6.74
N ALA A 11 -9.22 6.02 -5.54
CA ALA A 11 -9.13 4.58 -5.33
C ALA A 11 -10.41 3.85 -5.76
N ALA A 12 -11.59 4.35 -5.37
CA ALA A 12 -12.87 3.78 -5.79
C ALA A 12 -13.08 3.87 -7.30
N THR A 13 -12.69 4.97 -7.94
CA THR A 13 -12.76 5.10 -9.40
C THR A 13 -11.80 4.15 -10.10
N LEU A 14 -10.60 3.93 -9.55
CA LEU A 14 -9.60 3.05 -10.12
C LEU A 14 -10.01 1.58 -9.97
N THR A 15 -10.56 1.19 -8.82
CA THR A 15 -11.14 -0.13 -8.58
C THR A 15 -12.37 -0.36 -9.47
N SER A 16 -13.23 0.65 -9.64
CA SER A 16 -14.40 0.56 -10.52
C SER A 16 -13.99 0.47 -12.00
N LEU A 17 -12.95 1.20 -12.43
CA LEU A 17 -12.38 1.10 -13.78
C LEU A 17 -11.77 -0.29 -14.02
N LEU A 18 -11.08 -0.85 -13.01
CA LEU A 18 -10.48 -2.17 -13.08
C LEU A 18 -11.56 -3.26 -13.19
N PHE A 19 -12.65 -3.14 -12.42
CA PHE A 19 -13.77 -4.07 -12.47
C PHE A 19 -14.52 -3.98 -13.82
N ALA A 20 -14.73 -2.77 -14.34
CA ALA A 20 -15.33 -2.55 -15.65
C ALA A 20 -14.46 -3.12 -16.79
N ALA A 21 -13.14 -2.96 -16.72
CA ALA A 21 -12.20 -3.53 -17.69
C ALA A 21 -12.20 -5.07 -17.68
N VAL A 22 -12.32 -5.68 -16.50
CA VAL A 22 -12.45 -7.14 -16.33
C VAL A 22 -13.79 -7.66 -16.85
N SER A 23 -14.87 -6.90 -16.67
CA SER A 23 -16.20 -7.30 -17.16
C SER A 23 -16.35 -7.17 -18.68
N THR A 24 -15.54 -6.34 -19.33
CA THR A 24 -15.64 -6.08 -20.79
C THR A 24 -14.88 -7.11 -21.64
N SER A 25 -14.06 -8.00 -21.06
CA SER A 25 -13.33 -9.03 -21.83
C SER A 25 -14.08 -10.36 -22.00
N GLY A 26 -15.41 -10.35 -21.91
CA GLY A 26 -16.29 -11.49 -22.18
C GLY A 26 -17.07 -11.32 -23.47
N GLY A 27 -16.40 -11.05 -24.60
CA GLY A 27 -17.03 -11.00 -25.91
C GLY A 27 -17.37 -12.41 -26.40
N VAL A 28 -18.51 -12.96 -26.00
CA VAL A 28 -19.08 -14.14 -26.67
C VAL A 28 -19.73 -13.65 -27.96
N SER A 29 -19.05 -13.82 -29.10
CA SER A 29 -19.58 -13.58 -30.44
C SER A 29 -20.69 -14.59 -30.75
N LEU A 30 -21.93 -14.28 -30.34
CA LEU A 30 -23.14 -15.05 -30.65
C LEU A 30 -23.66 -14.83 -32.08
N TRP A 31 -22.95 -14.08 -32.93
CA TRP A 31 -23.34 -13.77 -34.30
C TRP A 31 -22.34 -14.40 -35.26
N GLY A 32 -22.73 -15.53 -35.87
CA GLY A 32 -22.11 -15.99 -37.11
C GLY A 32 -22.48 -15.04 -38.24
N GLU A 33 -21.52 -14.64 -39.07
CA GLU A 33 -21.83 -13.86 -40.27
C GLU A 33 -22.78 -14.66 -41.19
N PRO A 34 -23.81 -14.00 -41.77
CA PRO A 34 -24.70 -14.66 -42.71
C PRO A 34 -23.92 -14.92 -44.00
N GLN A 35 -23.74 -16.20 -44.32
CA GLN A 35 -23.21 -16.64 -45.60
C GLN A 35 -24.25 -16.35 -46.68
N LEU A 36 -24.14 -15.16 -47.29
CA LEU A 36 -24.90 -14.83 -48.50
C LEU A 36 -24.27 -15.63 -49.66
N ASP A 37 -24.87 -16.77 -50.00
CA ASP A 37 -24.64 -17.41 -51.29
C ASP A 37 -25.27 -16.52 -52.38
N PRO A 38 -24.49 -15.86 -53.25
CA PRO A 38 -25.07 -15.29 -54.45
C PRO A 38 -25.42 -16.46 -55.38
N THR A 39 -26.63 -16.99 -55.24
CA THR A 39 -27.28 -17.67 -56.37
C THR A 39 -27.61 -16.60 -57.40
N SER A 40 -26.57 -16.20 -58.14
CA SER A 40 -26.69 -15.41 -59.36
C SER A 40 -27.49 -16.25 -60.34
N GLY A 41 -28.78 -15.91 -60.46
CA GLY A 41 -29.67 -16.52 -61.43
C GLY A 41 -29.07 -16.46 -62.83
N GLU A 42 -29.15 -17.59 -63.51
CA GLU A 42 -28.95 -17.78 -64.94
C GLU A 42 -29.39 -16.53 -65.74
N ARG A 43 -28.43 -15.76 -66.26
CA ARG A 43 -28.67 -14.81 -67.35
C ARG A 43 -27.66 -15.09 -68.44
N ALA A 44 -28.20 -15.58 -69.55
CA ALA A 44 -27.49 -15.90 -70.78
C ALA A 44 -26.66 -14.70 -71.32
N PRO A 45 -25.59 -14.97 -72.09
CA PRO A 45 -24.46 -14.07 -72.26
C PRO A 45 -24.71 -13.03 -73.36
N LEU A 46 -24.28 -11.79 -73.11
CA LEU A 46 -24.02 -10.80 -74.15
C LEU A 46 -22.51 -10.64 -74.28
N GLU A 47 -21.98 -11.21 -75.35
CA GLU A 47 -20.57 -11.22 -75.72
C GLU A 47 -20.19 -9.82 -76.26
N ILE A 48 -19.44 -9.06 -75.46
CA ILE A 48 -18.77 -7.83 -75.91
C ILE A 48 -17.29 -8.16 -76.00
N ASP A 49 -16.81 -8.30 -77.23
CA ASP A 49 -15.41 -8.60 -77.56
C ASP A 49 -14.55 -7.34 -77.35
N ILE A 50 -14.06 -7.18 -76.11
CA ILE A 50 -13.00 -6.22 -75.80
C ILE A 50 -11.69 -7.00 -75.77
N ALA A 51 -10.91 -6.87 -76.84
CA ALA A 51 -9.54 -7.38 -76.92
C ALA A 51 -8.67 -6.65 -75.88
N PHE A 52 -8.56 -7.24 -74.69
CA PHE A 52 -7.56 -6.88 -73.70
C PHE A 52 -6.29 -7.68 -74.02
N GLU A 53 -5.26 -7.00 -74.52
CA GLU A 53 -3.89 -7.53 -74.53
C GLU A 53 -3.55 -7.95 -73.08
N PRO A 54 -3.24 -9.24 -72.81
CA PRO A 54 -2.92 -9.67 -71.46
C PRO A 54 -1.53 -9.15 -71.10
N GLY A 55 -1.50 -7.91 -70.58
CA GLY A 55 -0.34 -7.40 -69.88
C GLY A 55 -0.02 -8.36 -68.75
N GLU A 56 1.21 -8.86 -68.76
CA GLU A 56 1.81 -9.74 -67.76
C GLU A 56 1.37 -9.31 -66.36
N VAL A 57 0.41 -10.04 -65.80
CA VAL A 57 -0.06 -9.82 -64.44
C VAL A 57 1.12 -10.21 -63.56
N LEU A 58 1.81 -9.21 -63.03
CA LEU A 58 2.71 -9.40 -61.91
C LEU A 58 1.85 -10.05 -60.81
N THR A 59 1.97 -11.37 -60.66
CA THR A 59 1.42 -12.06 -59.51
C THR A 59 2.09 -11.42 -58.30
N ALA A 60 1.31 -10.66 -57.54
CA ALA A 60 1.73 -10.25 -56.21
C ALA A 60 2.20 -11.52 -55.49
N PRO A 61 3.36 -11.49 -54.81
CA PRO A 61 3.79 -12.65 -54.04
C PRO A 61 2.61 -13.03 -53.15
N ASP A 62 2.21 -14.30 -53.21
CA ASP A 62 1.25 -14.91 -52.30
C ASP A 62 1.55 -14.34 -50.92
N ASP A 63 0.65 -13.48 -50.43
CA ASP A 63 0.78 -12.78 -49.15
C ASP A 63 0.91 -13.90 -48.14
N ALA A 64 2.17 -14.26 -47.85
CA ALA A 64 2.52 -15.36 -47.00
C ALA A 64 1.76 -15.09 -45.73
N ARG A 65 0.70 -15.87 -45.56
CA ARG A 65 -0.31 -15.73 -44.53
C ARG A 65 0.44 -15.46 -43.24
N ASN A 66 0.49 -14.19 -42.87
CA ASN A 66 1.03 -13.75 -41.59
C ASN A 66 -0.02 -14.18 -40.58
N ASP A 67 -0.10 -15.48 -40.30
CA ASP A 67 -0.88 -15.98 -39.19
C ASP A 67 -0.26 -15.31 -37.96
N PRO A 68 -0.98 -14.36 -37.32
CA PRO A 68 -0.44 -13.69 -36.15
C PRO A 68 -0.16 -14.78 -35.13
N ILE A 69 1.09 -14.88 -34.68
CA ILE A 69 1.51 -15.85 -33.66
C ILE A 69 0.57 -15.68 -32.47
N LYS A 70 -0.40 -16.60 -32.33
CA LYS A 70 -1.38 -16.57 -31.25
C LYS A 70 -0.64 -16.93 -29.97
N LEU A 71 -0.22 -15.92 -29.22
CA LEU A 71 0.32 -16.13 -27.88
C LEU A 71 -0.72 -16.93 -27.08
N PRO A 72 -0.31 -18.00 -26.37
CA PRO A 72 -1.24 -18.80 -25.60
C PRO A 72 -1.99 -17.94 -24.58
N GLU A 73 -3.31 -18.10 -24.48
CA GLU A 73 -4.15 -17.35 -23.53
C GLU A 73 -3.69 -17.46 -22.06
N TRP A 74 -3.06 -18.58 -21.69
CA TRP A 74 -2.51 -18.73 -20.35
C TRP A 74 -1.33 -17.79 -20.08
N LEU A 75 -0.55 -17.45 -21.10
CA LEU A 75 0.61 -16.55 -20.98
C LEU A 75 0.15 -15.10 -20.77
N SER A 76 -0.91 -14.68 -21.47
CA SER A 76 -1.51 -13.35 -21.28
C SER A 76 -2.16 -13.22 -19.91
N ALA A 77 -2.82 -14.28 -19.41
CA ALA A 77 -3.39 -14.33 -18.07
C ALA A 77 -2.31 -14.25 -16.97
N VAL A 78 -1.24 -15.05 -17.09
CA VAL A 78 -0.12 -15.02 -16.13
C VAL A 78 0.56 -13.66 -16.13
N LEU A 79 0.83 -13.09 -17.31
CA LEU A 79 1.47 -11.77 -17.41
C LEU A 79 0.61 -10.67 -16.78
N ARG A 80 -0.73 -10.72 -16.95
CA ARG A 80 -1.66 -9.79 -16.29
C ARG A 80 -1.60 -9.91 -14.78
N VAL A 81 -1.63 -11.13 -14.23
CA VAL A 81 -1.53 -11.35 -12.77
C VAL A 81 -0.19 -10.80 -12.24
N VAL A 82 0.91 -11.06 -12.93
CA VAL A 82 2.23 -10.54 -12.56
C VAL A 82 2.25 -9.02 -12.55
N ILE A 83 1.69 -8.36 -13.57
CA ILE A 83 1.60 -6.90 -13.63
C ILE A 83 0.74 -6.34 -12.49
N VAL A 84 -0.39 -6.96 -12.18
CA VAL A 84 -1.27 -6.53 -11.08
C VAL A 84 -0.56 -6.65 -9.74
N VAL A 85 0.12 -7.77 -9.48
CA VAL A 85 0.91 -7.96 -8.25
C VAL A 85 2.03 -6.93 -8.16
N LEU A 86 2.74 -6.67 -9.27
CA LEU A 86 3.81 -5.68 -9.30
C LEU A 86 3.30 -4.27 -9.00
N VAL A 87 2.20 -3.86 -9.65
CA VAL A 87 1.55 -2.55 -9.40
C VAL A 87 1.08 -2.45 -7.95
N PHE A 88 0.54 -3.52 -7.38
CA PHE A 88 0.11 -3.57 -5.99
C PHE A 88 1.28 -3.37 -5.02
N VAL A 89 2.40 -4.07 -5.24
CA VAL A 89 3.62 -3.91 -4.45
C VAL A 89 4.20 -2.50 -4.58
N ILE A 90 4.20 -1.92 -5.79
CA ILE A 90 4.64 -0.54 -6.04
C ILE A 90 3.71 0.46 -5.33
N ALA A 91 2.39 0.24 -5.37
CA ALA A 91 1.43 1.11 -4.69
C ALA A 91 1.64 1.07 -3.16
N ILE A 92 1.82 -0.11 -2.59
CA ILE A 92 2.10 -0.27 -1.15
C ILE A 92 3.41 0.43 -0.77
N THR A 93 4.48 0.19 -1.52
CA THR A 93 5.78 0.83 -1.25
C THR A 93 5.70 2.36 -1.40
N LEU A 94 4.94 2.88 -2.36
CA LEU A 94 4.67 4.32 -2.50
C LEU A 94 3.83 4.87 -1.35
N VAL A 95 2.82 4.15 -0.87
CA VAL A 95 2.02 4.56 0.30
C VAL A 95 2.87 4.60 1.57
N ILE A 96 3.67 3.55 1.81
CA ILE A 96 4.59 3.48 2.96
C ILE A 96 5.61 4.63 2.88
N THR A 97 6.23 4.83 1.72
CA THR A 97 7.22 5.91 1.56
C THR A 97 6.56 7.29 1.63
N ALA A 98 5.34 7.48 1.12
CA ALA A 98 4.60 8.73 1.25
C ALA A 98 4.14 9.01 2.68
N TRP A 99 3.81 7.98 3.46
CA TRP A 99 3.49 8.13 4.88
C TRP A 99 4.74 8.42 5.71
N ARG A 100 5.89 7.79 5.39
CA ARG A 100 7.19 8.09 6.00
C ARG A 100 7.72 9.48 5.62
N LYS A 101 7.49 9.91 4.38
CA LYS A 101 7.90 11.22 3.85
C LYS A 101 6.87 12.31 4.02
N ARG A 102 5.69 12.05 4.62
CA ARG A 102 4.79 13.15 4.96
C ARG A 102 5.45 13.94 6.08
N PRO A 103 5.95 15.17 5.82
CA PRO A 103 6.22 16.06 6.93
C PRO A 103 4.89 16.20 7.66
N ARG A 104 4.90 16.00 8.97
CA ARG A 104 3.78 16.30 9.86
C ARG A 104 3.43 17.77 9.66
N LEU A 105 2.60 18.09 8.65
CA LEU A 105 2.25 19.44 8.18
C LEU A 105 1.36 20.21 9.17
N ARG A 106 1.42 19.85 10.45
CA ARG A 106 0.85 20.60 11.55
C ARG A 106 1.82 20.81 12.72
N TRP A 107 3.09 20.41 12.63
CA TRP A 107 4.01 20.55 13.77
C TRP A 107 4.97 21.75 13.71
N ARG A 108 4.95 22.55 12.64
CA ARG A 108 5.79 23.77 12.54
C ARG A 108 5.03 25.08 12.82
N ARG A 109 3.96 25.03 13.63
CA ARG A 109 3.29 26.26 14.11
C ARG A 109 3.20 26.38 15.64
N GLN A 110 3.81 25.47 16.38
CA GLN A 110 3.82 25.50 17.84
C GLN A 110 5.15 25.02 18.43
N SER A 111 6.26 25.33 17.76
CA SER A 111 7.62 25.21 18.33
C SER A 111 8.25 26.59 18.53
N SER A 112 7.42 27.58 18.85
CA SER A 112 7.83 28.91 19.31
C SER A 112 6.89 29.32 20.43
N GLY A 113 6.90 28.49 21.46
CA GLY A 113 6.51 28.85 22.81
C GLY A 113 7.65 28.42 23.69
N GLU A 114 8.63 29.31 23.87
CA GLU A 114 9.35 29.42 25.13
C GLU A 114 8.30 29.29 26.25
N GLY A 115 8.24 28.11 26.85
CA GLY A 115 7.08 27.66 27.60
C GLY A 115 7.46 26.44 28.40
N ASP A 116 8.20 26.74 29.46
CA ASP A 116 8.42 25.94 30.66
C ASP A 116 9.21 24.63 30.51
N PHE A 117 10.33 24.60 31.22
CA PHE A 117 10.95 23.38 31.75
C PHE A 117 10.04 22.83 32.87
N GLU A 118 8.74 22.70 32.59
CA GLU A 118 7.84 21.98 33.46
C GLU A 118 8.39 20.56 33.49
N VAL A 119 8.84 20.17 34.68
CA VAL A 119 9.47 18.89 34.99
C VAL A 119 8.58 17.81 34.40
N LEU A 120 8.91 17.40 33.17
CA LEU A 120 8.20 16.34 32.52
C LEU A 120 8.46 15.16 33.44
N PRO A 121 7.43 14.51 34.02
CA PRO A 121 7.63 13.37 34.89
C PRO A 121 8.61 12.40 34.22
N ASP A 122 9.37 11.61 34.99
CA ASP A 122 10.40 10.75 34.42
C ASP A 122 9.79 9.52 33.73
N ILE A 123 9.00 9.78 32.68
CA ILE A 123 8.36 8.81 31.79
C ILE A 123 9.42 7.98 31.11
N SER A 124 10.55 8.62 30.77
CA SER A 124 11.71 7.94 30.23
C SER A 124 12.20 6.86 31.19
N ALA A 125 12.37 7.14 32.49
CA ALA A 125 12.77 6.11 33.44
C ALA A 125 11.70 5.04 33.62
N ALA A 126 10.42 5.39 33.73
CA ALA A 126 9.35 4.39 33.88
C ALA A 126 9.27 3.43 32.68
N VAL A 127 9.33 3.96 31.45
CA VAL A 127 9.32 3.16 30.23
C VAL A 127 10.60 2.31 30.08
N VAL A 128 11.76 2.83 30.50
CA VAL A 128 13.04 2.11 30.49
C VAL A 128 13.09 1.02 31.55
N GLU A 129 12.60 1.27 32.77
CA GLU A 129 12.48 0.29 33.85
C GLU A 129 11.67 -0.94 33.40
N HIS A 130 10.66 -0.68 32.59
CA HIS A 130 9.75 -1.67 32.04
C HIS A 130 10.20 -2.31 30.71
N ALA A 131 11.39 -1.98 30.20
CA ALA A 131 11.87 -2.44 28.89
C ALA A 131 11.90 -3.97 28.75
N ALA A 132 12.33 -4.68 29.80
CA ALA A 132 12.36 -6.14 29.80
C ALA A 132 10.97 -6.75 29.60
N ALA A 133 9.94 -6.13 30.18
CA ALA A 133 8.57 -6.61 30.06
C ALA A 133 7.92 -6.26 28.72
N HIS A 134 8.28 -5.13 28.09
CA HIS A 134 7.92 -4.85 26.70
C HIS A 134 8.50 -5.88 25.73
N ARG A 135 9.78 -6.21 25.93
CA ARG A 135 10.45 -7.26 25.15
C ARG A 135 9.79 -8.61 25.36
N ALA A 136 9.51 -8.99 26.60
CA ALA A 136 8.84 -10.25 26.92
C ALA A 136 7.47 -10.36 26.24
N ALA A 137 6.68 -9.27 26.24
CA ALA A 137 5.40 -9.23 25.53
C ALA A 137 5.55 -9.47 24.02
N LEU A 138 6.63 -8.98 23.39
CA LEU A 138 6.90 -9.25 21.98
C LEU A 138 7.32 -10.68 21.70
N LEU A 139 7.79 -11.44 22.69
CA LEU A 139 8.24 -12.82 22.52
C LEU A 139 7.14 -13.85 22.81
N ASP A 140 5.99 -13.42 23.33
CA ASP A 140 4.90 -14.30 23.73
C ASP A 140 3.82 -14.45 22.65
N GLY A 141 3.36 -15.69 22.41
CA GLY A 141 2.26 -15.99 21.49
C GLY A 141 2.50 -15.60 20.03
N ALA A 142 1.42 -15.34 19.29
CA ALA A 142 1.46 -15.01 17.86
C ALA A 142 1.91 -13.55 17.60
N PRO A 143 2.62 -13.24 16.49
CA PRO A 143 3.20 -11.91 16.21
C PRO A 143 2.20 -10.75 16.36
N ARG A 144 1.01 -10.91 15.77
CA ARG A 144 -0.08 -9.93 15.87
C ARG A 144 -0.42 -9.57 17.32
N ASN A 145 -0.61 -10.59 18.15
CA ASN A 145 -1.02 -10.39 19.54
C ASN A 145 0.14 -9.83 20.37
N ALA A 146 1.37 -10.33 20.15
CA ALA A 146 2.59 -9.82 20.76
C ALA A 146 2.76 -8.31 20.54
N ILE A 147 2.62 -7.85 19.30
CA ILE A 147 2.74 -6.42 18.93
C ILE A 147 1.68 -5.58 19.65
N VAL A 148 0.42 -6.05 19.67
CA VAL A 148 -0.67 -5.37 20.38
C VAL A 148 -0.40 -5.29 21.88
N GLN A 149 0.03 -6.39 22.51
CA GLN A 149 0.31 -6.41 23.95
C GLN A 149 1.48 -5.50 24.34
N CYS A 150 2.53 -5.47 23.53
CA CYS A 150 3.65 -4.57 23.71
C CYS A 150 3.19 -3.10 23.67
N TRP A 151 2.44 -2.72 22.63
CA TRP A 151 1.93 -1.35 22.49
C TRP A 151 1.02 -0.94 23.65
N LEU A 152 0.06 -1.80 24.04
CA LEU A 152 -0.83 -1.53 25.17
C LEU A 152 -0.10 -1.41 26.50
N ARG A 153 1.09 -2.00 26.63
CA ARG A 153 1.92 -1.86 27.82
C ARG A 153 2.66 -0.52 27.82
N LEU A 154 3.18 -0.09 26.68
CA LEU A 154 3.72 1.27 26.50
C LEU A 154 2.67 2.34 26.77
N GLU A 155 1.44 2.16 26.28
CA GLU A 155 0.34 3.11 26.56
C GLU A 155 0.06 3.22 28.07
N ARG A 156 0.12 2.10 28.81
CA ARG A 156 -0.07 2.10 30.27
C ARG A 156 1.04 2.83 31.00
N ASP A 157 2.29 2.62 30.59
CA ASP A 157 3.45 3.29 31.19
C ASP A 157 3.39 4.81 30.96
N VAL A 158 2.98 5.22 29.75
CA VAL A 158 2.78 6.64 29.44
C VAL A 158 1.58 7.23 30.18
N ALA A 159 0.47 6.49 30.30
CA ALA A 159 -0.71 6.96 31.03
C ALA A 159 -0.46 7.08 32.54
N ALA A 160 0.39 6.22 33.11
CA ALA A 160 0.76 6.26 34.53
C ALA A 160 1.54 7.52 34.91
N ALA A 161 2.13 8.21 33.94
CA ALA A 161 2.89 9.43 34.15
C ALA A 161 2.06 10.67 34.50
N GLY A 162 0.73 10.61 34.36
CA GLY A 162 -0.16 11.69 34.79
C GLY A 162 -0.08 12.98 33.96
N LEU A 163 0.49 12.94 32.74
CA LEU A 163 0.46 14.08 31.83
C LEU A 163 -0.98 14.39 31.39
N GLU A 164 -1.30 15.68 31.30
CA GLU A 164 -2.61 16.13 30.85
C GLU A 164 -2.81 15.77 29.36
N ARG A 165 -3.85 14.96 29.10
CA ARG A 165 -4.24 14.55 27.74
C ARG A 165 -5.25 15.55 27.21
N ASP A 166 -5.04 16.04 25.98
CA ASP A 166 -6.06 16.82 25.28
C ASP A 166 -7.30 15.92 25.08
N PRO A 167 -8.50 16.37 25.45
CA PRO A 167 -9.72 15.57 25.28
C PRO A 167 -9.98 15.13 23.83
N ALA A 168 -9.39 15.81 22.82
CA ALA A 168 -9.49 15.45 21.42
C ALA A 168 -8.51 14.34 20.99
N ASP A 169 -7.44 14.08 21.76
CA ASP A 169 -6.47 13.05 21.39
C ASP A 169 -7.04 11.65 21.63
N THR A 170 -6.74 10.74 20.71
CA THR A 170 -6.82 9.30 21.00
C THR A 170 -5.68 8.85 21.91
N SER A 171 -5.85 7.71 22.62
CA SER A 171 -4.79 7.17 23.49
C SER A 171 -3.47 6.95 22.73
N LEU A 172 -3.58 6.48 21.48
CA LEU A 172 -2.45 6.28 20.58
C LEU A 172 -1.73 7.59 20.23
N GLU A 173 -2.48 8.65 19.89
CA GLU A 173 -1.90 9.97 19.54
C GLU A 173 -1.24 10.62 20.76
N PHE A 174 -1.83 10.45 21.94
CA PHE A 174 -1.23 10.88 23.19
C PHE A 174 0.10 10.15 23.45
N THR A 175 0.12 8.82 23.37
CA THR A 175 1.33 8.01 23.56
C THR A 175 2.41 8.34 22.54
N GLU A 176 2.07 8.48 21.25
CA GLU A 176 3.01 8.92 20.21
C GLU A 176 3.60 10.31 20.52
N ARG A 177 2.76 11.27 20.95
CA ARG A 177 3.22 12.63 21.26
C ARG A 177 4.16 12.66 22.46
N VAL A 178 3.80 11.94 23.53
CA VAL A 178 4.62 11.87 24.74
C VAL A 178 5.96 11.23 24.40
N LEU A 179 5.98 10.04 23.80
CA LEU A 179 7.23 9.36 23.46
C LEU A 179 8.10 10.19 22.49
N ALA A 180 7.49 10.90 21.54
CA ALA A 180 8.22 11.75 20.59
C ALA A 180 8.85 13.00 21.23
N ARG A 181 8.45 13.38 22.45
CA ARG A 181 9.09 14.47 23.21
C ARG A 181 10.40 14.03 23.88
N TYR A 182 10.55 12.74 24.17
CA TYR A 182 11.74 12.18 24.83
C TYR A 182 12.67 11.41 23.88
N ALA A 183 12.16 10.94 22.75
CA ALA A 183 12.91 10.11 21.83
C ALA A 183 13.65 10.93 20.77
N LEU A 184 14.98 10.75 20.71
CA LEU A 184 15.83 11.23 19.63
C LEU A 184 15.65 10.43 18.32
N ASP A 185 14.86 9.34 18.33
CA ASP A 185 14.49 8.55 17.14
C ASP A 185 12.96 8.54 16.91
N PRO A 186 12.42 9.55 16.17
CA PRO A 186 11.01 9.58 15.78
C PRO A 186 10.60 8.43 14.85
N GLN A 187 11.57 7.81 14.18
CA GLN A 187 11.32 6.73 13.22
C GLN A 187 11.00 5.42 13.95
N ALA A 188 11.69 5.12 15.05
CA ALA A 188 11.37 3.97 15.91
C ALA A 188 9.91 3.96 16.37
N ILE A 189 9.43 5.10 16.90
CA ILE A 189 8.03 5.25 17.33
C ILE A 189 7.09 5.05 16.14
N THR A 190 7.39 5.68 15.01
CA THR A 190 6.52 5.61 13.81
C THR A 190 6.40 4.18 13.28
N GLU A 191 7.50 3.43 13.25
CA GLU A 191 7.50 2.04 12.79
C GLU A 191 6.74 1.12 13.76
N LEU A 192 6.95 1.28 15.07
CA LEU A 192 6.23 0.50 16.08
C LEU A 192 4.72 0.79 16.04
N THR A 193 4.32 2.06 15.92
CA THR A 193 2.88 2.39 15.82
C THR A 193 2.26 1.89 14.51
N ALA A 194 3.01 1.88 13.40
CA ALA A 194 2.52 1.32 12.14
C ALA A 194 2.21 -0.17 12.29
N LEU A 195 3.13 -0.93 12.89
CA LEU A 195 2.94 -2.36 13.18
C LEU A 195 1.75 -2.60 14.13
N TYR A 196 1.57 -1.75 15.14
CA TYR A 196 0.40 -1.83 16.02
C TYR A 196 -0.91 -1.59 15.27
N ARG A 197 -0.99 -0.53 14.44
CA ARG A 197 -2.19 -0.21 13.67
C ARG A 197 -2.53 -1.33 12.70
N GLU A 198 -1.53 -1.89 12.04
CA GLU A 198 -1.66 -3.07 11.17
C GLU A 198 -2.21 -4.26 11.97
N ALA A 199 -1.59 -4.58 13.11
CA ALA A 199 -2.01 -5.68 13.97
C ALA A 199 -3.42 -5.52 14.54
N ARG A 200 -3.90 -4.28 14.75
CA ARG A 200 -5.18 -4.02 15.40
C ARG A 200 -6.34 -3.80 14.44
N PHE A 201 -6.08 -3.19 13.28
CA PHE A 201 -7.13 -2.69 12.39
C PHE A 201 -7.07 -3.25 10.97
N SER A 202 -6.11 -4.11 10.65
CA SER A 202 -5.97 -4.73 9.33
C SER A 202 -6.09 -6.25 9.39
N ASP A 203 -6.59 -6.83 8.30
CA ASP A 203 -6.69 -8.27 8.08
C ASP A 203 -5.39 -8.88 7.51
N HIS A 204 -4.35 -8.08 7.22
CA HIS A 204 -3.08 -8.60 6.72
C HIS A 204 -2.42 -9.56 7.72
N LEU A 205 -1.87 -10.67 7.21
CA LEU A 205 -1.15 -11.64 8.04
C LEU A 205 0.19 -11.03 8.48
N LEU A 206 0.44 -11.05 9.79
CA LEU A 206 1.71 -10.65 10.39
C LEU A 206 2.52 -11.89 10.77
N ASP A 207 3.78 -11.92 10.37
CA ASP A 207 4.68 -13.05 10.58
C ASP A 207 5.85 -12.72 11.54
N GLU A 208 6.81 -13.64 11.64
CA GLU A 208 7.98 -13.46 12.52
C GLU A 208 8.96 -12.37 12.03
N SER A 209 8.87 -11.93 10.77
CA SER A 209 9.60 -10.76 10.30
C SER A 209 9.04 -9.47 10.88
N ASP A 210 7.71 -9.37 11.00
CA ASP A 210 7.05 -8.23 11.66
C ASP A 210 7.36 -8.17 13.15
N ARG A 211 7.43 -9.33 13.82
CA ARG A 211 7.87 -9.40 15.23
C ARG A 211 9.30 -8.88 15.39
N ARG A 212 10.22 -9.28 14.51
CA ARG A 212 11.60 -8.79 14.53
C ARG A 212 11.65 -7.28 14.28
N ALA A 213 10.90 -6.77 13.32
CA ALA A 213 10.81 -5.33 13.07
C ALA A 213 10.27 -4.56 14.31
N ALA A 214 9.28 -5.12 15.01
CA ALA A 214 8.78 -4.55 16.26
C ALA A 214 9.83 -4.56 17.38
N LEU A 215 10.60 -5.65 17.51
CA LEU A 215 11.69 -5.75 18.48
C LEU A 215 12.79 -4.71 18.20
N ASP A 216 13.21 -4.58 16.95
CA ASP A 216 14.24 -3.62 16.53
C ASP A 216 13.80 -2.17 16.75
N ALA A 217 12.52 -1.87 16.49
CA ALA A 217 11.93 -0.56 16.77
C ALA A 217 11.85 -0.28 18.27
N LEU A 218 11.45 -1.27 19.08
CA LEU A 218 11.38 -1.17 20.52
C LEU A 218 12.76 -0.96 21.17
N GLU A 219 13.79 -1.66 20.70
CA GLU A 219 15.16 -1.51 21.19
C GLU A 219 15.70 -0.10 20.93
N ARG A 220 15.49 0.43 19.72
CA ARG A 220 15.88 1.81 19.39
C ARG A 220 15.13 2.83 20.21
N LEU A 221 13.83 2.61 20.47
CA LEU A 221 13.03 3.45 21.36
C LEU A 221 13.65 3.49 22.77
N HIS A 222 13.95 2.32 23.36
CA HIS A 222 14.54 2.26 24.70
C HIS A 222 15.94 2.87 24.76
N HIS A 223 16.78 2.65 23.74
CA HIS A 223 18.09 3.27 23.66
C HIS A 223 17.99 4.81 23.57
N ALA A 224 17.04 5.33 22.79
CA ALA A 224 16.82 6.76 22.68
C ALA A 224 16.33 7.36 24.01
N LEU A 225 15.45 6.67 24.73
CA LEU A 225 14.94 7.11 26.03
C LEU A 225 16.02 7.07 27.13
N GLY A 226 16.84 6.01 27.18
CA GLY A 226 17.93 5.90 28.15
C GLY A 226 19.07 6.89 27.92
N GLY A 227 19.26 7.37 26.68
CA GLY A 227 20.20 8.47 26.40
C GLY A 227 19.70 9.82 26.92
N SER A 228 18.39 10.06 26.87
CA SER A 228 17.76 11.30 27.35
C SER A 228 17.73 11.40 28.88
N THR A 229 17.59 10.29 29.62
CA THR A 229 17.65 10.31 31.10
C THR A 229 19.02 10.73 31.61
N VAL A 230 20.09 10.23 30.99
CA VAL A 230 21.47 10.59 31.35
C VAL A 230 21.76 12.07 31.10
N GLY A 231 21.25 12.63 29.99
CA GLY A 231 21.42 14.04 29.66
C GLY A 231 20.61 15.01 30.53
N ALA A 232 19.53 14.55 31.18
CA ALA A 232 18.74 15.35 32.11
C ALA A 232 19.30 15.36 33.55
N ALA A 233 20.17 14.41 33.89
CA ALA A 233 20.74 14.24 35.24
C ALA A 233 22.11 14.92 35.43
N THR A 234 22.68 15.55 34.39
CA THR A 234 23.96 16.30 34.41
C THR A 234 23.74 17.79 34.30
#